data_AF-A0A127ME48-F1
#
_entry.id   AF-A0A127ME48-F1
#
_cell.length_a   1.000
_cell.length_b   1.000
_cell.length_c   1.000
_cell.angle_alpha   90.00
_cell.angle_beta   90.00
_cell.angle_gamma   90.00
#
_symmetry.space_group_name_H-M   'P 1'
#
loop_
_entity.id
_entity.type
_entity.pdbx_description
1 polymer ?
#
loop_
_entity_poly.entity_id
_entity_poly.type
_entity_poly.pdbx_seq_one_letter_code
_entity_poly.pdbx_strand_id
1 'polypeptide(L)'
;MISFNAAQDLVLTALYIREYESDDAFSATIDDVKEAIGGGLSKVFLLRVVDHLVEKNLLESDYDEDIDVMKYWLKANGIQAAEVVVNEQKNEGGVISIPAADRIVQLNDNQFNDLHEKLSEIISTLDNGSNAIGAELGDSRVRLKSEIEAGSTLINAKSVRLSALFAVLIKPLKFLSEKFSGAAIGELAKKLVSEILKLIA
;
A
#
# COMPACT_ATOMS: atom_id res chain seq x y z
N MET A 1 3.81 13.15 11.48
CA MET A 1 3.81 14.29 10.56
C MET A 1 5.02 14.12 9.65
N ILE A 2 4.85 14.05 8.33
CA ILE A 2 5.97 13.91 7.39
C ILE A 2 6.78 15.21 7.37
N SER A 3 8.11 15.12 7.18
CA SER A 3 8.93 16.31 6.98
C SER A 3 8.73 16.86 5.56
N PHE A 4 9.08 18.12 5.34
CA PHE A 4 8.96 18.72 4.01
C PHE A 4 9.85 18.01 2.98
N ASN A 5 11.11 17.69 3.34
CA ASN A 5 12.02 16.93 2.48
C ASN A 5 11.49 15.53 2.18
N ALA A 6 10.99 14.80 3.18
CA ALA A 6 10.41 13.49 2.95
C ALA A 6 9.16 13.55 2.05
N ALA A 7 8.41 14.65 2.07
CA ALA A 7 7.31 14.87 1.13
C ALA A 7 7.80 15.17 -0.30
N GLN A 8 8.94 15.89 -0.45
CA GLN A 8 9.58 16.07 -1.76
C GLN A 8 10.01 14.73 -2.36
N ASP A 9 10.71 13.92 -1.55
CA ASP A 9 11.17 12.58 -1.94
C ASP A 9 9.99 11.70 -2.34
N LEU A 10 8.91 11.74 -1.57
CA LEU A 10 7.68 11.00 -1.84
C LEU A 10 7.04 11.42 -3.19
N VAL A 11 6.95 12.72 -3.47
CA VAL A 11 6.39 13.25 -4.72
C VAL A 11 7.27 12.87 -5.91
N LEU A 12 8.60 13.04 -5.82
CA LEU A 12 9.53 12.67 -6.89
C LEU A 12 9.45 11.16 -7.20
N THR A 13 9.43 10.32 -6.17
CA THR A 13 9.35 8.88 -6.33
C THR A 13 8.00 8.46 -6.96
N ALA A 14 6.89 9.08 -6.51
CA ALA A 14 5.55 8.88 -7.06
C ALA A 14 5.46 9.21 -8.55
N LEU A 15 5.98 10.36 -8.96
CA LEU A 15 6.01 10.77 -10.36
C LEU A 15 6.92 9.86 -11.19
N TYR A 16 8.08 9.47 -10.65
CA TYR A 16 9.04 8.62 -11.36
C TYR A 16 8.47 7.23 -11.66
N ILE A 17 7.78 6.61 -10.69
CA ILE A 17 7.14 5.31 -10.92
C ILE A 17 6.01 5.44 -11.94
N ARG A 18 5.17 6.48 -11.86
CA ARG A 18 4.09 6.70 -12.83
C ARG A 18 4.63 6.92 -14.25
N GLU A 19 5.72 7.67 -14.39
CA GLU A 19 6.36 7.88 -15.68
C GLU A 19 6.97 6.59 -16.23
N TYR A 20 7.58 5.75 -15.39
CA TYR A 20 8.10 4.44 -15.79
C TYR A 20 6.99 3.43 -16.16
N GLU A 21 5.81 3.54 -15.53
CA GLU A 21 4.63 2.70 -15.83
C GLU A 21 3.84 3.17 -17.05
N SER A 22 4.13 4.37 -17.58
CA SER A 22 3.46 4.93 -18.75
C SER A 22 4.24 4.61 -20.03
N ASP A 23 3.53 4.23 -21.09
CA ASP A 23 4.12 4.04 -22.43
C ASP A 23 4.38 5.39 -23.15
N ASP A 24 3.85 6.50 -22.62
CA ASP A 24 3.88 7.84 -23.20
C ASP A 24 4.44 8.89 -22.21
N ALA A 25 4.69 10.10 -22.70
CA ALA A 25 5.08 11.23 -21.84
C ALA A 25 3.97 11.54 -20.81
N PHE A 26 4.30 11.37 -19.52
CA PHE A 26 3.34 11.48 -18.43
C PHE A 26 3.32 12.89 -17.81
N SER A 27 2.17 13.57 -17.84
CA SER A 27 1.85 14.66 -16.90
C SER A 27 1.09 14.16 -15.71
N ALA A 28 1.35 14.77 -14.56
CA ALA A 28 0.45 14.72 -13.41
C ALA A 28 -0.16 16.09 -13.13
N THR A 29 -1.44 16.12 -12.79
CA THR A 29 -2.05 17.23 -12.04
C THR A 29 -1.71 17.10 -10.55
N ILE A 30 -2.03 18.12 -9.76
CA ILE A 30 -1.87 18.03 -8.30
C ILE A 30 -2.73 16.93 -7.66
N ASP A 31 -3.88 16.63 -8.26
CA ASP A 31 -4.78 15.59 -7.76
C ASP A 31 -4.23 14.20 -8.12
N ASP A 32 -3.60 14.03 -9.29
CA ASP A 32 -2.86 12.81 -9.66
C ASP A 32 -1.67 12.57 -8.71
N VAL A 33 -0.90 13.63 -8.41
CA VAL A 33 0.20 13.56 -7.42
C VAL A 33 -0.34 13.10 -6.08
N LYS A 34 -1.45 13.70 -5.62
CA LYS A 34 -2.08 13.37 -4.34
C LYS A 34 -2.54 11.92 -4.29
N GLU A 35 -3.13 11.42 -5.38
CA GLU A 35 -3.53 10.02 -5.51
C GLU A 35 -2.31 9.10 -5.46
N ALA A 36 -1.27 9.39 -6.24
CA ALA A 36 -0.05 8.58 -6.33
C ALA A 36 0.67 8.44 -4.97
N ILE A 37 0.58 9.45 -4.10
CA ILE A 37 1.13 9.40 -2.74
C ILE A 37 0.12 8.95 -1.66
N GLY A 38 -1.02 8.36 -2.05
CA GLY A 38 -1.99 7.76 -1.13
C GLY A 38 -2.84 8.75 -0.33
N GLY A 39 -2.98 10.00 -0.77
CA GLY A 39 -3.97 10.96 -0.26
C GLY A 39 -3.71 11.55 1.14
N GLY A 40 -2.63 11.17 1.81
CA GLY A 40 -2.35 11.55 3.21
C GLY A 40 -1.96 13.01 3.44
N LEU A 41 -1.65 13.77 2.37
CA LEU A 41 -1.23 15.17 2.45
C LEU A 41 -2.32 16.13 1.98
N SER A 42 -2.40 17.30 2.61
CA SER A 42 -3.35 18.34 2.19
C SER A 42 -2.95 18.94 0.84
N LYS A 43 -3.94 19.34 0.03
CA LYS A 43 -3.70 19.92 -1.31
C LYS A 43 -2.77 21.14 -1.25
N VAL A 44 -2.96 22.01 -0.25
CA VAL A 44 -2.13 23.21 -0.04
C VAL A 44 -0.68 22.85 0.29
N PHE A 45 -0.46 21.82 1.11
CA PHE A 45 0.90 21.38 1.43
C PHE A 45 1.58 20.76 0.19
N LEU A 46 0.83 19.99 -0.60
CA LEU A 46 1.34 19.42 -1.85
C LEU A 46 1.70 20.47 -2.88
N LEU A 47 0.88 21.50 -3.07
CA LEU A 47 1.21 22.61 -3.96
C LEU A 47 2.54 23.24 -3.57
N ARG A 48 2.74 23.54 -2.27
CA ARG A 48 4.03 24.08 -1.79
C ARG A 48 5.22 23.15 -2.05
N VAL A 49 5.02 21.84 -1.94
CA VAL A 49 6.06 20.83 -2.21
C VAL A 49 6.41 20.82 -3.70
N VAL A 50 5.40 20.79 -4.56
CA VAL A 50 5.54 20.77 -6.03
C VAL A 50 6.15 22.07 -6.54
N ASP A 51 5.69 23.23 -6.07
CA ASP A 51 6.25 24.54 -6.39
C ASP A 51 7.75 24.58 -6.04
N HIS A 52 8.14 24.08 -4.86
CA HIS A 52 9.55 24.01 -4.46
C HIS A 52 10.38 23.06 -5.34
N LEU A 53 9.77 21.98 -5.84
CA LEU A 53 10.43 21.07 -6.79
C LEU A 53 10.60 21.71 -8.16
N VAL A 54 9.64 22.53 -8.61
CA VAL A 54 9.76 23.36 -9.83
C VAL A 54 10.87 24.40 -9.66
N GLU A 55 10.93 25.09 -8.52
CA GLU A 55 12.00 26.06 -8.20
C GLU A 55 13.39 25.42 -8.19
N LYS A 56 13.49 24.18 -7.70
CA LYS A 56 14.73 23.37 -7.77
C LYS A 56 15.03 22.83 -9.18
N ASN A 57 14.22 23.18 -10.18
CA ASN A 57 14.29 22.69 -11.55
C ASN A 57 14.13 21.16 -11.65
N LEU A 58 13.56 20.48 -10.66
CA LEU A 58 13.35 19.02 -10.69
C LEU A 58 12.06 18.66 -11.41
N LEU A 59 11.08 19.55 -11.37
CA LEU A 59 9.84 19.46 -12.14
C LEU A 59 9.75 20.60 -13.14
N GLU A 60 9.01 20.36 -14.21
CA GLU A 60 8.51 21.39 -15.13
C GLU A 60 7.00 21.48 -14.96
N SER A 61 6.46 22.69 -15.10
CA SER A 61 5.04 22.96 -14.93
C SER A 61 4.49 23.69 -16.15
N ASP A 62 3.31 23.29 -16.61
CA ASP A 62 2.58 23.96 -17.69
C ASP A 62 1.11 24.12 -17.30
N TYR A 63 0.48 25.20 -17.74
CA TYR A 63 -0.92 25.45 -17.49
C TYR A 63 -1.74 25.02 -18.70
N ASP A 64 -2.63 24.06 -18.49
CA ASP A 64 -3.54 23.58 -19.54
C ASP A 64 -4.82 24.42 -19.52
N GLU A 65 -4.96 25.31 -20.50
CA GLU A 65 -6.09 26.23 -20.63
C GLU A 65 -7.42 25.51 -20.92
N ASP A 66 -7.40 24.34 -21.57
CA ASP A 66 -8.61 23.64 -21.99
C ASP A 66 -9.35 23.02 -20.79
N ILE A 67 -8.59 22.60 -19.78
CA ILE A 67 -9.12 21.94 -18.58
C ILE A 67 -8.88 22.74 -17.29
N ASP A 68 -8.30 23.94 -17.38
CA ASP A 68 -8.03 24.86 -16.27
C ASP A 68 -7.24 24.19 -15.12
N VAL A 69 -6.15 23.48 -15.46
CA VAL A 69 -5.28 22.83 -14.47
C VAL A 69 -3.79 23.00 -14.76
N MET A 70 -2.99 23.07 -13.69
CA MET A 70 -1.54 22.94 -13.79
C MET A 70 -1.14 21.47 -13.94
N LYS A 71 -0.31 21.19 -14.95
CA LYS A 71 0.35 19.91 -15.20
C LYS A 71 1.81 19.98 -14.81
N TYR A 72 2.35 18.87 -14.34
CA TYR A 72 3.73 18.72 -13.90
C TYR A 72 4.37 17.48 -14.53
N TRP A 73 5.65 17.61 -14.88
CA TRP A 73 6.46 16.55 -15.50
C TRP A 73 7.82 16.49 -14.80
N LEU A 74 8.44 15.31 -14.74
CA LEU A 74 9.83 15.22 -14.27
C LEU A 74 10.77 15.74 -15.35
N LYS A 75 11.73 16.56 -14.91
CA LYS A 75 12.90 16.90 -15.73
C LYS A 75 13.96 15.82 -15.58
N ALA A 76 14.94 15.80 -16.48
CA ALA A 76 16.05 14.84 -16.42
C ALA A 76 16.78 14.82 -15.06
N ASN A 77 16.97 15.97 -14.42
CA ASN A 77 17.53 16.08 -13.06
C ASN A 77 16.53 15.66 -11.96
N GLY A 78 15.23 15.82 -12.18
CA GLY A 78 14.18 15.25 -11.32
C GLY A 78 14.18 13.73 -11.35
N ILE A 79 14.31 13.13 -12.54
CA ILE A 79 14.46 11.68 -12.73
C ILE A 79 15.68 11.18 -11.96
N GLN A 80 16.85 11.80 -12.17
CA GLN A 80 18.07 11.42 -11.45
C GLN A 80 17.93 11.54 -9.93
N ALA A 81 17.28 12.60 -9.44
CA ALA A 81 17.02 12.78 -8.01
C ALA A 81 16.09 11.68 -7.47
N ALA A 82 15.03 11.33 -8.19
CA ALA A 82 14.13 10.24 -7.82
C ALA A 82 14.84 8.89 -7.78
N GLU A 83 15.72 8.60 -8.75
CA GLU A 83 16.52 7.38 -8.79
C GLU A 83 17.46 7.25 -7.59
N VAL A 84 18.09 8.35 -7.15
CA VAL A 84 18.91 8.36 -5.94
C VAL A 84 18.06 7.98 -4.73
N VAL A 85 16.90 8.61 -4.55
CA VAL A 85 15.97 8.31 -3.44
C VAL A 85 15.53 6.84 -3.47
N VAL A 86 15.14 6.33 -4.64
CA VAL A 86 14.73 4.93 -4.82
C VAL A 86 15.85 3.96 -4.44
N ASN A 87 17.09 4.26 -4.86
CA ASN A 87 18.25 3.41 -4.59
C ASN A 87 18.69 3.49 -3.12
N GLU A 88 18.66 4.66 -2.50
CA GLU A 88 18.92 4.83 -1.06
C GLU A 88 17.92 4.04 -0.22
N GLN A 89 16.63 4.11 -0.54
CA GLN A 89 15.60 3.31 0.14
C GLN A 89 15.88 1.82 0.02
N LYS A 90 16.21 1.31 -1.19
CA LYS A 90 16.58 -0.10 -1.39
C LYS A 90 17.79 -0.52 -0.55
N ASN A 91 18.82 0.33 -0.46
CA ASN A 91 20.07 0.02 0.23
C ASN A 91 19.91 -0.01 1.76
N GLU A 92 18.97 0.75 2.31
CA GLU A 92 18.65 0.73 3.75
C GLU A 92 17.81 -0.49 4.18
N GLY A 93 17.55 -1.44 3.27
CA GLY A 93 16.56 -2.51 3.49
C GLY A 93 15.12 -1.97 3.54
N GLY A 94 14.93 -0.70 3.18
CA GLY A 94 13.66 -0.04 3.04
C GLY A 94 12.99 -0.48 1.74
N VAL A 95 11.83 -1.10 1.87
CA VAL A 95 10.91 -1.24 0.72
C VAL A 95 10.57 0.17 0.24
N ILE A 96 10.68 0.44 -1.06
CA ILE A 96 10.34 1.72 -1.67
C ILE A 96 8.97 2.16 -1.12
N SER A 97 8.94 3.24 -0.34
CA SER A 97 7.71 3.73 0.30
C SER A 97 7.09 4.86 -0.51
N ILE A 98 6.83 4.60 -1.79
CA ILE A 98 5.56 5.09 -2.34
C ILE A 98 4.50 4.26 -1.62
N PRO A 99 3.40 4.84 -1.13
CA PRO A 99 2.41 3.99 -0.50
C PRO A 99 1.97 2.96 -1.54
N ALA A 100 2.38 1.71 -1.29
CA ALA A 100 1.89 0.48 -1.91
C ALA A 100 0.37 0.31 -1.72
N ALA A 101 -0.32 1.35 -1.27
CA ALA A 101 -1.72 1.45 -1.01
C ALA A 101 -2.53 1.29 -2.29
N ASP A 102 -2.19 1.90 -3.43
CA ASP A 102 -3.10 1.84 -4.59
C ASP A 102 -2.74 0.83 -5.69
N ARG A 103 -1.67 0.05 -5.51
CA ARG A 103 -1.30 -1.01 -6.46
C ARG A 103 -2.39 -2.08 -6.51
N ILE A 104 -2.88 -2.36 -7.71
CA ILE A 104 -3.74 -3.51 -7.99
C ILE A 104 -2.85 -4.71 -8.30
N VAL A 105 -3.01 -5.79 -7.55
CA VAL A 105 -2.25 -7.03 -7.75
C VAL A 105 -3.20 -8.10 -8.28
N GLN A 106 -2.79 -8.73 -9.37
CA GLN A 106 -3.41 -9.96 -9.86
C GLN A 106 -2.76 -11.16 -9.18
N LEU A 107 -3.57 -11.97 -8.52
CA LEU A 107 -3.15 -13.21 -7.88
C LEU A 107 -3.16 -14.31 -8.92
N ASN A 108 -2.02 -14.98 -9.11
CA ASN A 108 -2.00 -16.23 -9.87
C ASN A 108 -2.70 -17.35 -9.09
N ASP A 109 -3.01 -18.48 -9.74
CA ASP A 109 -3.77 -19.56 -9.10
C ASP A 109 -3.07 -20.13 -7.86
N ASN A 110 -1.74 -20.21 -7.84
CA ASN A 110 -1.00 -20.69 -6.68
C ASN A 110 -1.11 -19.71 -5.50
N GLN A 111 -0.93 -18.41 -5.75
CA GLN A 111 -1.06 -17.36 -4.74
C GLN A 111 -2.49 -17.29 -4.20
N PHE A 112 -3.47 -17.36 -5.11
CA PHE A 112 -4.88 -17.38 -4.74
C PHE A 112 -5.20 -18.57 -3.83
N ASN A 113 -4.84 -19.79 -4.25
CA ASN A 113 -5.13 -21.00 -3.48
C ASN A 113 -4.47 -20.97 -2.09
N ASP A 114 -3.20 -20.56 -2.03
CA ASP A 114 -2.41 -20.54 -0.80
C ASP A 114 -2.94 -19.51 0.23
N LEU A 115 -3.37 -18.33 -0.23
CA LEU A 115 -3.99 -17.31 0.61
C LEU A 115 -5.41 -17.72 1.04
N HIS A 116 -6.21 -18.22 0.10
CA HIS A 116 -7.59 -18.62 0.34
C HIS A 116 -7.69 -19.79 1.32
N GLU A 117 -6.83 -20.81 1.18
CA GLU A 117 -6.77 -21.96 2.08
C GLU A 117 -6.48 -21.54 3.52
N LYS A 118 -5.45 -20.71 3.73
CA LYS A 118 -5.11 -20.20 5.07
C LYS A 118 -6.23 -19.37 5.67
N LEU A 119 -6.85 -18.48 4.90
CA LEU A 119 -7.98 -17.69 5.39
C LEU A 119 -9.15 -18.59 5.81
N SER A 120 -9.47 -19.59 4.99
CA SER A 120 -10.50 -20.58 5.30
C SER A 120 -10.18 -21.36 6.57
N GLU A 121 -8.92 -21.73 6.78
CA GLU A 121 -8.47 -22.41 8.00
C GLU A 121 -8.58 -21.51 9.24
N ILE A 122 -8.22 -20.23 9.16
CA ILE A 122 -8.43 -19.28 10.27
C ILE A 122 -9.92 -19.13 10.57
N ILE A 123 -10.76 -18.93 9.55
CA ILE A 123 -12.22 -18.77 9.72
C ILE A 123 -12.80 -20.03 10.36
N SER A 124 -12.42 -21.22 9.86
CA SER A 124 -12.86 -22.50 10.43
C SER A 124 -12.41 -22.68 11.87
N THR A 125 -11.18 -22.27 12.20
CA THR A 125 -10.68 -22.30 13.59
C THR A 125 -11.40 -21.28 14.46
N LEU A 126 -11.76 -20.12 13.92
CA LEU A 126 -12.59 -19.13 14.59
C LEU A 126 -14.05 -19.56 14.69
N ASP A 127 -14.53 -20.60 14.00
CA ASP A 127 -15.89 -21.14 14.14
C ASP A 127 -15.94 -22.37 15.04
N ASN A 128 -14.97 -23.26 14.86
CA ASN A 128 -14.95 -24.60 15.45
C ASN A 128 -13.87 -24.75 16.54
N GLY A 129 -13.10 -23.69 16.79
CA GLY A 129 -12.03 -23.69 17.78
C GLY A 129 -12.52 -24.07 19.17
N SER A 130 -11.60 -24.58 19.98
CA SER A 130 -11.91 -25.03 21.33
C SER A 130 -12.55 -23.91 22.17
N ASN A 131 -13.29 -24.31 23.21
CA ASN A 131 -13.88 -23.37 24.18
C ASN A 131 -12.84 -22.38 24.74
N ALA A 132 -11.54 -22.74 24.77
CA ALA A 132 -10.47 -21.86 25.19
C ALA A 132 -10.28 -20.66 24.25
N ILE A 133 -10.28 -20.86 22.93
CA ILE A 133 -10.20 -19.77 21.94
C ILE A 133 -11.44 -18.87 22.06
N GLY A 134 -12.62 -19.49 22.19
CA GLY A 134 -13.88 -18.77 22.38
C GLY A 134 -13.89 -17.90 23.64
N ALA A 135 -13.43 -18.44 24.77
CA ALA A 135 -13.36 -17.73 26.05
C ALA A 135 -12.34 -16.60 26.04
N GLU A 136 -11.18 -16.78 25.38
CA GLU A 136 -10.15 -15.75 25.29
C GLU A 136 -10.52 -14.59 24.37
N LEU A 137 -11.26 -14.85 23.28
CA LEU A 137 -11.65 -13.83 22.32
C LEU A 137 -12.94 -13.09 22.70
N GLY A 138 -13.88 -13.78 23.36
CA GLY A 138 -15.20 -13.22 23.65
C GLY A 138 -15.85 -12.58 22.42
N ASP A 139 -16.35 -11.36 22.58
CA ASP A 139 -17.00 -10.59 21.51
C ASP A 139 -16.06 -10.21 20.36
N SER A 140 -14.74 -10.17 20.60
CA SER A 140 -13.76 -9.89 19.54
C SER A 140 -13.72 -11.01 18.49
N ARG A 141 -14.17 -12.22 18.83
CA ARG A 141 -14.23 -13.36 17.90
C ARG A 141 -15.07 -13.04 16.66
N VAL A 142 -16.27 -12.51 16.88
CA VAL A 142 -17.21 -12.18 15.80
C VAL A 142 -16.62 -11.08 14.92
N ARG A 143 -16.09 -10.01 15.52
CA ARG A 143 -15.45 -8.92 14.77
C ARG A 143 -14.28 -9.41 13.92
N LEU A 144 -13.34 -10.16 14.52
CA LEU A 144 -12.16 -10.67 13.82
C LEU A 144 -12.55 -11.60 12.67
N LYS A 145 -13.55 -12.47 12.90
CA LYS A 145 -14.08 -13.33 11.86
C LYS A 145 -14.61 -12.51 10.68
N SER A 146 -15.47 -11.52 10.93
CA SER A 146 -16.05 -10.69 9.87
C SER A 146 -14.99 -9.88 9.11
N GLU A 147 -13.95 -9.37 9.79
CA GLU A 147 -12.82 -8.71 9.12
C GLU A 147 -12.05 -9.68 8.20
N ILE A 148 -11.81 -10.91 8.65
CA ILE A 148 -11.11 -11.95 7.88
C ILE A 148 -11.96 -12.43 6.69
N GLU A 149 -13.27 -12.59 6.86
CA GLU A 149 -14.22 -12.91 5.78
C GLU A 149 -14.28 -11.80 4.71
N ALA A 150 -14.25 -10.54 5.13
CA ALA A 150 -14.16 -9.41 4.19
C ALA A 150 -12.85 -9.49 3.37
N GLY A 151 -11.73 -9.82 4.01
CA GLY A 151 -10.47 -10.04 3.30
C GLY A 151 -10.50 -11.23 2.35
N SER A 152 -11.16 -12.33 2.73
CA SER A 152 -11.38 -13.48 1.85
C SER A 152 -12.21 -13.10 0.63
N THR A 153 -13.21 -12.24 0.81
CA THR A 153 -14.05 -11.73 -0.30
C THR A 153 -13.21 -10.91 -1.28
N LEU A 154 -12.26 -10.10 -0.79
CA LEU A 154 -11.34 -9.35 -1.64
C LEU A 154 -10.41 -10.28 -2.45
N ILE A 155 -9.88 -11.34 -1.83
CA ILE A 155 -8.99 -12.30 -2.51
C ILE A 155 -9.74 -13.12 -3.58
N ASN A 156 -11.02 -13.41 -3.36
CA ASN A 156 -11.87 -14.13 -4.33
C ASN A 156 -12.04 -13.40 -5.66
N ALA A 157 -11.82 -12.09 -5.70
CA ALA A 157 -11.83 -11.33 -6.94
C ALA A 157 -10.61 -11.63 -7.85
N LYS A 158 -9.56 -12.30 -7.34
CA LYS A 158 -8.25 -12.55 -7.98
C LYS A 158 -7.48 -11.30 -8.45
N SER A 159 -8.09 -10.11 -8.43
CA SER A 159 -7.49 -8.81 -8.69
C SER A 159 -7.88 -7.89 -7.55
N VAL A 160 -6.92 -7.51 -6.72
CA VAL A 160 -7.18 -6.79 -5.47
C VAL A 160 -6.26 -5.60 -5.31
N ARG A 161 -6.82 -4.49 -4.82
CA ARG A 161 -6.04 -3.33 -4.41
C ARG A 161 -5.34 -3.62 -3.08
N LEU A 162 -4.02 -3.48 -3.03
CA LEU A 162 -3.23 -3.85 -1.85
C LEU A 162 -3.63 -3.07 -0.60
N SER A 163 -3.94 -1.77 -0.67
CA SER A 163 -4.43 -1.01 0.50
C SER A 163 -5.66 -1.64 1.12
N ALA A 164 -6.64 -2.02 0.29
CA ALA A 164 -7.88 -2.61 0.77
C ALA A 164 -7.60 -3.94 1.47
N LEU A 165 -6.76 -4.79 0.87
CA LEU A 165 -6.36 -6.05 1.47
C LEU A 165 -5.64 -5.83 2.81
N PHE A 166 -4.73 -4.85 2.87
CA PHE A 166 -3.96 -4.54 4.06
C PHE A 166 -4.81 -3.97 5.20
N ALA A 167 -5.66 -3.00 4.87
CA ALA A 167 -6.54 -2.33 5.80
C ALA A 167 -7.48 -3.34 6.49
N VAL A 168 -7.93 -4.35 5.74
CA VAL A 168 -8.86 -5.37 6.22
C VAL A 168 -8.14 -6.50 6.96
N LEU A 169 -7.01 -7.00 6.47
CA LEU A 169 -6.40 -8.23 7.01
C LEU A 169 -5.25 -8.02 8.01
N ILE A 170 -4.45 -6.96 7.89
CA ILE A 170 -3.20 -6.88 8.67
C ILE A 170 -3.47 -6.78 10.16
N LYS A 171 -4.42 -5.93 10.56
CA LYS A 171 -4.76 -5.72 11.98
C LYS A 171 -5.32 -7.00 12.65
N PRO A 172 -6.36 -7.67 12.12
CA PRO A 172 -6.87 -8.89 12.74
C PRO A 172 -5.84 -10.02 12.76
N LEU A 173 -5.06 -10.20 11.69
CA LEU A 173 -4.05 -11.27 11.64
C LEU A 173 -2.90 -11.02 12.61
N LYS A 174 -2.41 -9.79 12.74
CA LYS A 174 -1.40 -9.45 13.75
C LYS A 174 -1.93 -9.71 15.16
N PHE A 175 -3.15 -9.28 15.45
CA PHE A 175 -3.79 -9.55 16.73
C PHE A 175 -3.84 -11.05 17.04
N LEU A 176 -4.28 -11.88 16.09
CA LEU A 176 -4.31 -13.34 16.27
C LEU A 176 -2.91 -13.92 16.48
N SER A 177 -1.91 -13.46 15.72
CA SER A 177 -0.53 -13.95 15.84
C SER A 177 0.11 -13.63 17.19
N GLU A 178 -0.18 -12.44 17.74
CA GLU A 178 0.36 -11.99 19.03
C GLU A 178 -0.38 -12.64 20.19
N LYS A 179 -1.72 -12.66 20.12
CA LYS A 179 -2.58 -13.20 21.17
C LYS A 179 -2.41 -14.70 21.35
N PHE A 180 -2.23 -15.44 20.24
CA PHE A 180 -2.11 -16.89 20.22
C PHE A 180 -0.70 -17.35 19.85
N SER A 181 0.33 -16.63 20.33
CA SER A 181 1.72 -16.99 20.07
C SER A 181 2.02 -18.43 20.51
N GLY A 182 2.53 -19.25 19.59
CA GLY A 182 2.82 -20.67 19.83
C GLY A 182 1.63 -21.62 19.62
N ALA A 183 0.42 -21.13 19.37
CA ALA A 183 -0.70 -21.96 18.93
C ALA A 183 -0.81 -21.98 17.39
N ALA A 184 -1.46 -23.02 16.86
CA ALA A 184 -1.59 -23.21 15.40
C ALA A 184 -2.21 -22.00 14.69
N ILE A 185 -3.28 -21.41 15.23
CA ILE A 185 -3.93 -20.22 14.65
C ILE A 185 -2.99 -18.99 14.63
N GLY A 186 -2.14 -18.85 15.64
CA GLY A 186 -1.19 -17.74 15.72
C GLY A 186 -0.08 -17.87 14.68
N GLU A 187 0.49 -19.07 14.53
CA GLU A 187 1.49 -19.35 13.49
C GLU A 187 0.92 -19.20 12.08
N LEU A 188 -0.32 -19.64 11.88
CA LEU A 188 -0.99 -19.49 10.59
C LEU A 188 -1.26 -18.02 10.24
N ALA A 189 -1.73 -17.23 11.21
CA ALA A 189 -1.90 -15.79 11.04
C ALA A 189 -0.57 -15.08 10.72
N LYS A 190 0.51 -15.46 11.40
CA LYS A 190 1.87 -14.93 11.14
C LYS A 190 2.35 -15.26 9.72
N LYS A 191 2.15 -16.51 9.26
CA LYS A 191 2.50 -16.93 7.90
C LYS A 191 1.71 -16.13 6.87
N LEU A 192 0.41 -15.95 7.09
CA LEU A 192 -0.45 -15.21 6.19
C LEU A 192 -0.07 -13.71 6.11
N VAL A 193 0.30 -13.08 7.23
CA VAL A 193 0.86 -11.72 7.22
C VAL A 193 2.13 -11.67 6.37
N SER A 194 3.04 -12.64 6.52
CA SER A 194 4.26 -12.68 5.70
C SER A 194 3.96 -12.80 4.20
N GLU A 195 2.97 -13.61 3.82
CA GLU A 195 2.58 -13.77 2.41
C GLU A 195 1.92 -12.52 1.84
N ILE A 196 1.04 -11.86 2.60
CA ILE A 196 0.44 -10.59 2.20
C ILE A 196 1.53 -9.52 2.01
N LEU A 197 2.54 -9.48 2.89
CA LEU A 197 3.68 -8.57 2.75
C LEU A 197 4.54 -8.86 1.51
N LYS A 198 4.66 -10.12 1.09
CA LYS A 198 5.38 -10.48 -0.15
C LYS A 198 4.69 -9.96 -1.41
N LEU A 199 3.40 -9.63 -1.37
CA LEU A 199 2.71 -9.02 -2.51
C LEU A 199 3.14 -7.56 -2.76
N ILE A 200 3.83 -6.94 -1.78
CA ILE A 200 4.42 -5.61 -1.96
C ILE A 200 5.76 -5.70 -2.70
N ALA A 201 6.55 -6.75 -2.44
CA ALA A 201 7.91 -6.94 -2.97
C ALA A 201 7.91 -7.29 -4.46
#